data_AF-A0A841DD57-F1
#
_entry.id   AF-A0A841DD57-F1
#
_cell.length_a   1.000
_cell.length_b   1.000
_cell.length_c   1.000
_cell.angle_alpha   90.00
_cell.angle_beta   90.00
_cell.angle_gamma   90.00
#
_symmetry.space_group_name_H-M   'P 1'
#
loop_
_entity.id
_entity.type
_entity.pdbx_description
1 polymer ?
#
loop_
_entity_poly.entity_id
_entity_poly.type
_entity_poly.pdbx_seq_one_letter_code
_entity_poly.pdbx_strand_id
1 'polypeptide(L)'
;MITSAGMALGFVTVLFTGAVALAGPASAATVTAQLDSGRILVNGSSAADGITIRLNTAGTVATISNSLGSVAAGPGCTQSIGEVKCPTGGIDRIDVFAGDGRDSITNETNLPSTLSGDNGIDNVNGGSSADNLFGGFGDDKLNGRGGNDRLIGSIGSDTLDGGADTDRCDGEAETNCEL
;
A
#
# COMPACT_ATOMS: atom_id res chain seq x y z
N MET A 1 -53.18 -9.05 67.95
CA MET A 1 -52.93 -8.29 66.71
C MET A 1 -51.44 -8.42 66.41
N ILE A 2 -51.07 -9.37 65.55
CA ILE A 2 -49.68 -9.63 65.14
C ILE A 2 -49.52 -8.95 63.78
N THR A 3 -48.76 -7.85 63.72
CA THR A 3 -48.49 -7.12 62.48
C THR A 3 -47.14 -7.55 61.90
N SER A 4 -47.15 -7.69 60.59
CA SER A 4 -46.22 -8.40 59.71
C SER A 4 -44.78 -7.88 59.69
N ALA A 5 -43.84 -8.82 59.67
CA ALA A 5 -42.49 -8.62 59.14
C ALA A 5 -42.51 -8.76 57.60
N GLY A 6 -42.08 -7.72 56.89
CA GLY A 6 -41.85 -7.73 55.44
C GLY A 6 -40.42 -7.26 55.16
N MET A 7 -39.55 -8.19 54.78
CA MET A 7 -38.16 -7.93 54.38
C MET A 7 -38.12 -7.04 53.13
N ALA A 8 -37.48 -5.88 53.24
CA ALA A 8 -37.07 -5.11 52.07
C ALA A 8 -35.79 -5.73 51.49
N LEU A 9 -35.93 -6.43 50.36
CA LEU A 9 -34.82 -6.89 49.53
C LEU A 9 -34.15 -5.68 48.88
N GLY A 10 -32.89 -5.43 49.24
CA GLY A 10 -32.03 -4.48 48.53
C GLY A 10 -31.66 -5.01 47.16
N PHE A 11 -32.11 -4.35 46.10
CA PHE A 11 -31.56 -4.52 44.76
C PHE A 11 -30.74 -3.29 44.40
N VAL A 12 -29.41 -3.44 44.48
CA VAL A 12 -28.45 -2.51 43.88
C VAL A 12 -28.44 -2.83 42.39
N THR A 13 -29.13 -2.02 41.59
CA THR A 13 -29.06 -2.12 40.13
C THR A 13 -27.72 -1.58 39.67
N VAL A 14 -26.81 -2.47 39.27
CA VAL A 14 -25.55 -2.11 38.62
C VAL A 14 -25.84 -1.73 37.17
N LEU A 15 -25.38 -0.54 36.78
CA LEU A 15 -25.42 0.02 35.43
C LEU A 15 -24.70 -0.88 34.41
N PHE A 16 -25.33 -1.13 33.28
CA PHE A 16 -24.62 -1.26 32.00
C PHE A 16 -25.24 -0.26 31.04
N THR A 17 -24.64 0.93 30.96
CA THR A 17 -24.75 1.76 29.77
C THR A 17 -24.09 0.97 28.65
N GLY A 18 -24.90 0.28 27.85
CA GLY A 18 -24.44 -0.29 26.60
C GLY A 18 -23.89 0.84 25.75
N ALA A 19 -22.57 0.95 25.67
CA ALA A 19 -21.92 1.75 24.65
C ALA A 19 -22.35 1.14 23.32
N VAL A 20 -23.31 1.78 22.64
CA VAL A 20 -23.43 1.63 21.20
C VAL A 20 -22.07 2.06 20.68
N ALA A 21 -21.28 1.08 20.24
CA ALA A 21 -20.12 1.36 19.42
C ALA A 21 -20.67 2.09 18.19
N LEU A 22 -20.57 3.42 18.21
CA LEU A 22 -20.46 4.18 16.99
C LEU A 22 -19.27 3.52 16.29
N ALA A 23 -19.56 2.67 15.31
CA ALA A 23 -18.59 2.41 14.27
C ALA A 23 -18.12 3.80 13.85
N GLY A 24 -16.89 4.15 14.22
CA GLY A 24 -16.22 5.30 13.64
C GLY A 24 -16.37 5.19 12.13
N PRO A 25 -16.37 6.30 11.38
CA PRO A 25 -16.42 6.22 9.92
C PRO A 25 -15.39 5.16 9.52
N ALA A 26 -15.84 4.14 8.79
CA ALA A 26 -14.95 3.13 8.23
C ALA A 26 -13.76 3.91 7.69
N SER A 27 -12.58 3.69 8.29
CA SER A 27 -11.38 4.45 7.98
C SER A 27 -11.29 4.47 6.47
N ALA A 28 -11.47 5.63 5.86
CA ALA A 28 -11.37 5.73 4.40
C ALA A 28 -10.00 5.16 4.07
N ALA A 29 -10.00 4.00 3.41
CA ALA A 29 -8.82 3.27 3.00
C ALA A 29 -8.02 4.26 2.14
N THR A 30 -6.99 4.87 2.74
CA THR A 30 -6.32 6.04 2.19
C THR A 30 -4.86 5.69 2.08
N VAL A 31 -4.38 5.72 0.84
CA VAL A 31 -2.95 5.61 0.55
C VAL A 31 -2.23 6.76 1.25
N THR A 32 -1.10 6.50 1.87
CA THR A 32 -0.27 7.53 2.49
C THR A 32 1.06 7.63 1.76
N ALA A 33 1.57 8.85 1.58
CA ALA A 33 2.89 9.08 0.99
C ALA A 33 3.69 10.06 1.85
N GLN A 34 4.90 9.66 2.25
CA GLN A 34 5.77 10.43 3.14
C GLN A 34 7.24 10.25 2.76
N LEU A 35 8.09 11.14 3.28
CA LEU A 35 9.52 10.95 3.25
C LEU A 35 9.97 10.23 4.52
N ASP A 36 10.77 9.19 4.36
CA ASP A 36 11.39 8.48 5.47
C ASP A 36 12.87 8.25 5.19
N SER A 37 13.76 8.95 5.90
CA SER A 37 15.20 8.67 5.92
C SER A 37 15.86 8.47 4.54
N GLY A 38 15.56 9.33 3.56
CA GLY A 38 16.16 9.27 2.22
C GLY A 38 15.34 8.51 1.18
N ARG A 39 14.16 7.98 1.53
CA ARG A 39 13.23 7.40 0.55
C ARG A 39 11.87 8.07 0.57
N ILE A 40 11.13 7.92 -0.52
CA ILE A 40 9.68 8.13 -0.54
C ILE A 40 9.05 6.80 -0.11
N LEU A 41 8.25 6.83 0.96
CA LEU A 41 7.49 5.69 1.44
C LEU A 41 6.01 5.90 1.10
N VAL A 42 5.45 4.97 0.32
CA VAL A 42 4.03 4.91 0.00
C VAL A 42 3.42 3.66 0.63
N ASN A 43 2.40 3.83 1.47
CA ASN A 43 1.65 2.71 2.02
C ASN A 43 0.22 2.80 1.51
N GLY A 44 -0.25 1.78 0.81
CA GLY A 44 -1.63 1.59 0.43
C GLY A 44 -2.48 1.14 1.61
N SER A 45 -3.66 0.66 1.27
CA SER A 45 -4.73 0.41 2.21
C SER A 45 -5.18 -1.04 2.16
N SER A 46 -6.31 -1.36 2.80
CA SER A 46 -6.92 -2.70 2.70
C SER A 46 -7.93 -2.80 1.55
N ALA A 47 -7.95 -1.81 0.67
CA ALA A 47 -8.85 -1.74 -0.47
C ALA A 47 -8.00 -1.67 -1.74
N ALA A 48 -8.60 -2.06 -2.87
CA ALA A 48 -7.96 -1.92 -4.18
C ALA A 48 -7.50 -0.48 -4.44
N ASP A 49 -6.20 -0.31 -4.64
CA ASP A 49 -5.51 0.95 -4.81
C ASP A 49 -4.88 1.03 -6.21
N GLY A 50 -5.00 2.19 -6.84
CA GLY A 50 -4.43 2.46 -8.16
C GLY A 50 -3.28 3.46 -8.05
N ILE A 51 -2.19 3.05 -7.40
CA ILE A 51 -1.03 3.89 -7.05
C ILE A 51 -0.22 4.21 -8.30
N THR A 52 -0.09 5.50 -8.61
CA THR A 52 0.84 5.95 -9.66
C THR A 52 1.82 6.98 -9.13
N ILE A 53 3.10 6.81 -9.48
CA ILE A 53 4.17 7.70 -9.06
C ILE A 53 4.85 8.27 -10.30
N ARG A 54 4.91 9.60 -10.40
CA ARG A 54 5.48 10.31 -11.56
C ARG A 54 6.45 11.36 -11.11
N LEU A 55 7.54 11.56 -11.85
CA LEU A 55 8.41 12.72 -11.65
C LEU A 55 7.95 13.90 -12.52
N ASN A 56 8.13 15.11 -12.01
CA ASN A 56 8.09 16.29 -12.86
C ASN A 56 9.26 16.27 -13.88
N THR A 57 9.19 17.12 -14.91
CA THR A 57 10.24 17.20 -15.95
C THR A 57 11.63 17.51 -15.39
N ALA A 58 11.71 18.17 -14.24
CA ALA A 58 12.97 18.49 -13.58
C ALA A 58 13.51 17.35 -12.69
N GLY A 59 12.74 16.28 -12.45
CA GLY A 59 13.09 15.21 -11.53
C GLY A 59 13.17 15.64 -10.05
N THR A 60 12.66 16.82 -9.69
CA THR A 60 12.76 17.42 -8.35
C THR A 60 11.56 17.17 -7.44
N VAL A 61 10.45 16.72 -8.03
CA VAL A 61 9.20 16.44 -7.31
C VAL A 61 8.60 15.16 -7.87
N ALA A 62 8.33 14.21 -6.98
CA ALA A 62 7.50 13.05 -7.23
C ALA A 62 6.04 13.38 -6.89
N THR A 63 5.14 13.07 -7.81
CA THR A 63 3.69 13.16 -7.64
C THR A 63 3.16 11.74 -7.48
N ILE A 64 2.44 11.50 -6.39
CA ILE A 64 1.82 10.24 -6.05
C ILE A 64 0.30 10.43 -6.13
N SER A 65 -0.39 9.55 -6.85
CA SER A 65 -1.85 9.56 -6.95
C SER A 65 -2.42 8.17 -6.69
N ASN A 66 -3.69 8.13 -6.27
CA ASN A 66 -4.47 6.91 -6.17
C ASN A 66 -5.71 7.07 -7.05
N SER A 67 -5.82 6.26 -8.12
CA SER A 67 -6.97 6.33 -9.03
C SER A 67 -8.23 5.64 -8.50
N LEU A 68 -8.10 4.79 -7.48
CA LEU A 68 -9.19 4.00 -6.89
C LEU A 68 -9.59 4.49 -5.49
N GLY A 69 -8.97 5.55 -4.99
CA GLY A 69 -9.21 6.06 -3.64
C GLY A 69 -8.57 7.42 -3.38
N SER A 70 -8.45 7.78 -2.10
CA SER A 70 -7.74 8.99 -1.69
C SER A 70 -6.27 8.71 -1.39
N VAL A 71 -5.46 9.76 -1.48
CA VAL A 71 -4.06 9.76 -1.05
C VAL A 71 -3.81 10.91 -0.07
N ALA A 72 -3.17 10.62 1.05
CA ALA A 72 -2.84 11.56 2.11
C ALA A 72 -1.34 11.80 2.22
N ALA A 73 -0.94 13.06 2.32
CA ALA A 73 0.44 13.45 2.55
C ALA A 73 0.84 13.23 4.02
N GLY A 74 1.90 12.47 4.23
CA GLY A 74 2.61 12.39 5.49
C GLY A 74 3.81 13.36 5.56
N PRO A 75 4.69 13.20 6.56
CA PRO A 75 5.85 14.05 6.77
C PRO A 75 6.71 14.22 5.52
N GLY A 76 7.17 15.45 5.26
CA GLY A 76 8.05 15.77 4.14
C GLY A 76 7.37 15.88 2.77
N CYS A 77 6.10 15.48 2.64
CA CYS A 77 5.32 15.65 1.43
C CYS A 77 4.22 16.72 1.60
N THR A 78 3.72 17.25 0.49
CA THR A 78 2.67 18.28 0.47
C THR A 78 1.41 17.72 -0.19
N GLN A 79 0.26 17.91 0.47
CA GLN A 79 -1.03 17.53 -0.10
C GLN A 79 -1.41 18.45 -1.27
N SER A 80 -1.78 17.85 -2.39
CA SER A 80 -2.46 18.48 -3.53
C SER A 80 -3.84 17.85 -3.71
N ILE A 81 -4.70 18.47 -4.52
CA ILE A 81 -6.04 17.92 -4.79
C ILE A 81 -5.88 16.60 -5.55
N GLY A 82 -6.27 15.49 -4.92
CA GLY A 82 -6.21 14.14 -5.50
C GLY A 82 -4.81 13.53 -5.61
N GLU A 83 -3.78 14.23 -5.16
CA GLU A 83 -2.38 13.82 -5.31
C GLU A 83 -1.52 14.28 -4.13
N VAL A 84 -0.39 13.63 -3.91
CA VAL A 84 0.65 14.05 -2.96
C VAL A 84 1.92 14.39 -3.72
N LYS A 85 2.56 15.50 -3.35
CA LYS A 85 3.82 15.95 -3.95
C LYS A 85 4.94 15.81 -2.93
N CYS A 86 5.91 14.96 -3.22
CA CYS A 86 7.10 14.74 -2.40
C CYS A 86 8.33 15.30 -3.12
N PRO A 87 9.15 16.15 -2.48
CA PRO A 87 10.42 16.56 -3.06
C PRO A 87 11.37 15.37 -3.13
N THR A 88 12.13 15.25 -4.21
CA THR A 88 13.09 14.16 -4.44
C THR A 88 14.53 14.53 -4.06
N GLY A 89 14.74 15.74 -3.52
CA GLY A 89 16.06 16.19 -3.09
C GLY A 89 16.61 15.31 -1.96
N GLY A 90 17.69 14.58 -2.23
CA GLY A 90 18.27 13.64 -1.28
C GLY A 90 17.52 12.31 -1.16
N ILE A 91 16.60 12.03 -2.10
CA ILE A 91 15.93 10.74 -2.19
C ILE A 91 16.75 9.80 -3.07
N ASP A 92 17.07 8.62 -2.55
CA ASP A 92 17.83 7.59 -3.27
C ASP A 92 16.95 6.45 -3.80
N ARG A 93 15.76 6.25 -3.23
CA ARG A 93 14.80 5.23 -3.68
C ARG A 93 13.34 5.51 -3.32
N ILE A 94 12.45 4.68 -3.86
CA ILE A 94 11.00 4.69 -3.56
C ILE A 94 10.59 3.31 -3.03
N ASP A 95 9.93 3.27 -1.88
CA ASP A 95 9.36 2.04 -1.33
C ASP A 95 7.82 2.16 -1.35
N VAL A 96 7.14 1.19 -1.95
CA VAL A 96 5.68 1.11 -2.07
C VAL A 96 5.21 -0.23 -1.52
N PHE A 97 4.24 -0.19 -0.60
CA PHE A 97 3.54 -1.35 -0.06
C PHE A 97 2.05 -1.15 -0.32
N ALA A 98 1.43 -1.96 -1.18
CA ALA A 98 0.04 -1.70 -1.59
C ALA A 98 -0.99 -2.18 -0.55
N GLY A 99 -0.67 -3.20 0.24
CA GLY A 99 -1.52 -3.68 1.33
C GLY A 99 -2.43 -4.84 0.91
N ASP A 100 -3.70 -4.81 1.32
CA ASP A 100 -4.64 -5.84 0.89
C ASP A 100 -5.48 -5.30 -0.26
N GLY A 101 -5.76 -6.11 -1.27
CA GLY A 101 -6.67 -5.66 -2.32
C GLY A 101 -6.44 -6.31 -3.66
N ARG A 102 -6.73 -5.54 -4.69
CA ARG A 102 -6.27 -5.80 -6.05
C ARG A 102 -5.68 -4.48 -6.47
N ASP A 103 -4.38 -4.42 -6.40
CA ASP A 103 -3.67 -3.17 -6.47
C ASP A 103 -2.99 -3.02 -7.82
N SER A 104 -2.85 -1.78 -8.25
CA SER A 104 -2.18 -1.42 -9.48
C SER A 104 -1.14 -0.38 -9.15
N ILE A 105 0.13 -0.81 -9.11
CA ILE A 105 1.28 0.06 -8.90
C ILE A 105 1.89 0.41 -10.25
N THR A 106 2.10 1.70 -10.51
CA THR A 106 2.83 2.18 -11.68
C THR A 106 3.89 3.18 -11.27
N ASN A 107 5.15 2.79 -11.40
CA ASN A 107 6.30 3.65 -11.22
C ASN A 107 6.73 4.25 -12.57
N GLU A 108 6.61 5.55 -12.76
CA GLU A 108 7.10 6.26 -13.96
C GLU A 108 8.36 7.08 -13.64
N THR A 109 9.14 6.62 -12.65
CA THR A 109 10.37 7.29 -12.23
C THR A 109 11.61 6.55 -12.73
N ASN A 110 12.76 7.21 -12.60
CA ASN A 110 14.08 6.65 -12.85
C ASN A 110 14.86 6.44 -11.54
N LEU A 111 14.14 6.34 -10.42
CA LEU A 111 14.72 6.03 -9.12
C LEU A 111 14.62 4.53 -8.87
N PRO A 112 15.65 3.91 -8.27
CA PRO A 112 15.55 2.56 -7.75
C PRO A 112 14.36 2.43 -6.81
N SER A 113 13.63 1.34 -6.89
CA SER A 113 12.39 1.18 -6.16
C SER A 113 12.23 -0.21 -5.56
N THR A 114 11.47 -0.29 -4.48
CA THR A 114 10.96 -1.53 -3.90
C THR A 114 9.45 -1.46 -3.93
N LEU A 115 8.81 -2.30 -4.72
CA LEU A 115 7.36 -2.27 -4.96
C LEU A 115 6.76 -3.61 -4.51
N SER A 116 5.83 -3.59 -3.56
CA SER A 116 5.14 -4.79 -3.03
C SER A 116 3.64 -4.69 -3.30
N GLY A 117 3.08 -5.71 -3.97
CA GLY A 117 1.62 -5.91 -4.08
C GLY A 117 0.98 -6.34 -2.77
N ASP A 118 1.72 -7.11 -1.96
CA ASP A 118 1.29 -7.67 -0.67
C ASP A 118 0.17 -8.73 -0.83
N ASN A 119 -1.05 -8.53 -0.34
CA ASN A 119 -2.10 -9.55 -0.46
C ASN A 119 -3.08 -9.15 -1.56
N GLY A 120 -3.27 -9.98 -2.57
CA GLY A 120 -4.18 -9.59 -3.62
C GLY A 120 -4.02 -10.32 -4.94
N ILE A 121 -4.53 -9.69 -5.98
CA ILE A 121 -4.18 -10.06 -7.36
C ILE A 121 -3.68 -8.76 -7.94
N ASP A 122 -2.38 -8.56 -7.94
CA ASP A 122 -1.79 -7.25 -8.10
C ASP A 122 -1.10 -7.08 -9.44
N ASN A 123 -1.00 -5.83 -9.87
CA ASN A 123 -0.27 -5.45 -11.07
C ASN A 123 0.79 -4.42 -10.70
N VAL A 124 2.04 -4.84 -10.68
CA VAL A 124 3.19 -4.06 -10.25
C VAL A 124 4.07 -3.74 -11.44
N ASN A 125 4.15 -2.45 -11.79
CA ASN A 125 5.02 -1.98 -12.86
C ASN A 125 6.15 -1.13 -12.28
N GLY A 126 7.37 -1.60 -12.49
CA GLY A 126 8.63 -0.93 -12.21
C GLY A 126 8.81 0.36 -13.04
N GLY A 127 9.91 1.02 -12.76
CA GLY A 127 10.38 2.25 -13.36
C GLY A 127 11.37 1.98 -14.49
N SER A 128 12.38 2.84 -14.58
CA SER A 128 13.47 2.73 -15.58
C SER A 128 14.84 2.54 -14.91
N SER A 129 14.83 2.15 -13.64
CA SER A 129 16.00 1.92 -12.82
C SER A 129 15.92 0.51 -12.25
N ALA A 130 17.00 0.04 -11.64
CA ALA A 130 17.01 -1.27 -11.00
C ALA A 130 16.03 -1.30 -9.82
N ASP A 131 14.98 -2.10 -9.96
CA ASP A 131 13.88 -2.22 -9.03
C ASP A 131 13.81 -3.62 -8.40
N ASN A 132 13.17 -3.69 -7.23
CA ASN A 132 12.78 -4.94 -6.58
C ASN A 132 11.25 -4.99 -6.53
N LEU A 133 10.67 -5.93 -7.27
CA LEU A 133 9.22 -6.11 -7.38
C LEU A 133 8.82 -7.37 -6.65
N PHE A 134 7.80 -7.27 -5.82
CA PHE A 134 7.24 -8.37 -5.04
C PHE A 134 5.72 -8.44 -5.32
N GLY A 135 5.23 -9.59 -5.78
CA GLY A 135 3.81 -9.85 -5.95
C GLY A 135 3.16 -10.02 -4.58
N GLY A 136 3.47 -11.14 -3.94
CA GLY A 136 3.03 -11.44 -2.58
C GLY A 136 2.10 -12.64 -2.57
N PHE A 137 0.90 -12.50 -2.04
CA PHE A 137 -0.09 -13.57 -2.04
C PHE A 137 -1.13 -13.34 -3.14
N GLY A 138 -1.20 -14.27 -4.07
CA GLY A 138 -2.21 -14.39 -5.13
C GLY A 138 -1.58 -14.37 -6.51
N ASP A 139 -2.41 -14.23 -7.55
CA ASP A 139 -1.96 -14.40 -8.93
C ASP A 139 -1.47 -13.07 -9.51
N ASP A 140 -0.19 -12.76 -9.33
CA ASP A 140 0.31 -11.40 -9.57
C ASP A 140 0.90 -11.19 -10.97
N LYS A 141 0.96 -9.93 -11.40
CA LYS A 141 1.66 -9.50 -12.62
C LYS A 141 2.72 -8.48 -12.28
N LEU A 142 3.97 -8.82 -12.53
CA LEU A 142 5.11 -7.94 -12.28
C LEU A 142 5.80 -7.63 -13.60
N ASN A 143 6.05 -6.35 -13.87
CA ASN A 143 6.79 -5.88 -15.03
C ASN A 143 7.93 -4.95 -14.59
N GLY A 144 9.18 -5.38 -14.73
CA GLY A 144 10.37 -4.59 -14.35
C GLY A 144 10.58 -3.35 -15.22
N ARG A 145 10.24 -3.48 -16.51
CA ARG A 145 10.41 -2.52 -17.60
C ARG A 145 11.86 -2.33 -18.02
N GLY A 146 12.67 -1.59 -17.28
CA GLY A 146 14.05 -1.34 -17.69
C GLY A 146 14.91 -0.99 -16.51
N GLY A 147 16.19 -1.31 -16.60
CA GLY A 147 17.03 -1.48 -15.42
C GLY A 147 17.23 -2.97 -15.15
N ASN A 148 18.18 -3.30 -14.27
CA ASN A 148 18.41 -4.69 -13.87
C ASN A 148 17.53 -5.00 -12.68
N ASP A 149 16.42 -5.67 -12.92
CA ASP A 149 15.35 -5.83 -11.95
C ASP A 149 15.39 -7.17 -11.24
N ARG A 150 14.84 -7.19 -10.02
CA ARG A 150 14.57 -8.42 -9.27
C ARG A 150 13.07 -8.56 -9.08
N LEU A 151 12.49 -9.59 -9.68
CA LEU A 151 11.06 -9.87 -9.61
C LEU A 151 10.81 -11.10 -8.75
N ILE A 152 9.90 -11.00 -7.78
CA ILE A 152 9.51 -12.10 -6.92
C ILE A 152 8.00 -12.25 -6.90
N GLY A 153 7.47 -13.30 -7.53
CA GLY A 153 6.04 -13.59 -7.54
C GLY A 153 5.49 -13.97 -6.16
N SER A 154 6.21 -14.86 -5.45
CA SER A 154 5.80 -15.48 -4.19
C SER A 154 4.67 -16.51 -4.37
N ILE A 155 3.56 -16.44 -3.61
CA ILE A 155 2.56 -17.52 -3.56
C ILE A 155 1.46 -17.22 -4.56
N GLY A 156 1.36 -18.02 -5.61
CA GLY A 156 0.28 -17.94 -6.60
C GLY A 156 0.76 -18.26 -8.00
N SER A 157 -0.15 -18.15 -8.98
CA SER A 157 0.18 -18.27 -10.40
C SER A 157 0.59 -16.90 -10.96
N ASP A 158 1.89 -16.60 -10.87
CA ASP A 158 2.42 -15.28 -11.23
C ASP A 158 2.88 -15.18 -12.68
N THR A 159 2.79 -13.97 -13.24
CA THR A 159 3.44 -13.58 -14.50
C THR A 159 4.48 -12.52 -14.23
N LEU A 160 5.75 -12.82 -14.48
CA LEU A 160 6.88 -11.93 -14.28
C LEU A 160 7.53 -11.61 -15.64
N ASP A 161 7.67 -10.33 -15.94
CA ASP A 161 8.35 -9.83 -17.13
C ASP A 161 9.45 -8.87 -16.68
N GLY A 162 10.72 -9.29 -16.79
CA GLY A 162 11.87 -8.46 -16.45
C GLY A 162 11.94 -7.20 -17.30
N GLY A 163 11.49 -7.28 -18.56
CA GLY A 163 11.60 -6.19 -19.52
C GLY A 163 12.95 -6.19 -20.22
N ALA A 164 13.61 -5.04 -20.24
CA ALA A 164 14.92 -4.88 -20.86
C ALA A 164 16.03 -4.95 -19.81
N ASP A 165 17.23 -5.33 -20.26
CA ASP A 165 18.47 -5.46 -19.48
C ASP A 165 18.63 -6.83 -18.79
N THR A 166 19.37 -6.91 -17.68
CA THR A 166 19.71 -8.19 -17.03
C THR A 166 18.91 -8.36 -15.76
N ASP A 167 17.85 -9.13 -15.89
CA ASP A 167 16.86 -9.31 -14.83
C ASP A 167 16.99 -10.65 -14.10
N ARG A 168 16.38 -10.71 -12.93
CA ARG A 168 16.29 -11.94 -12.13
C ARG A 168 14.87 -12.12 -11.62
N CYS A 169 14.24 -13.23 -11.99
CA CYS A 169 13.02 -13.69 -11.33
C CYS A 169 13.32 -14.78 -10.29
N ASP A 170 12.62 -14.74 -9.17
CA ASP A 170 12.46 -15.86 -8.24
C ASP A 170 10.95 -16.09 -8.00
N GLY A 171 10.45 -17.31 -8.13
CA GLY A 171 9.01 -17.59 -7.97
C GLY A 171 8.77 -19.01 -7.46
N GLU A 172 7.57 -19.27 -6.95
CA GLU A 172 7.16 -20.63 -6.55
C GLU A 172 6.75 -21.47 -7.78
N ALA A 173 6.28 -22.71 -7.53
CA ALA A 173 5.71 -23.53 -8.59
C ALA A 173 4.47 -22.81 -9.14
N GLU A 174 4.46 -22.52 -10.45
CA GLU A 174 3.43 -21.76 -11.21
C GLU A 174 3.76 -20.30 -11.57
N THR A 175 4.99 -19.84 -11.31
CA THR A 175 5.48 -18.58 -11.87
C THR A 175 5.94 -18.71 -13.34
N ASN A 176 5.39 -17.90 -14.24
CA ASN A 176 5.90 -17.72 -15.60
C ASN A 176 6.81 -16.49 -15.67
N CYS A 177 8.11 -16.68 -15.90
CA CYS A 177 9.09 -15.60 -15.98
C CYS A 177 9.65 -15.43 -17.41
N GLU A 178 9.60 -14.19 -17.90
CA GLU A 178 10.26 -13.71 -19.11
C GLU A 178 11.35 -12.70 -18.71
N LEU A 179 12.55 -12.85 -19.27
CA LEU A 179 13.76 -12.01 -19.02
C LEU A 179 14.39 -11.65 -20.37
#